data_AF-A0AA40C0D2-F1
#
_entry.id   AF-A0AA40C0D2-F1
#
_cell.length_a   1.000
_cell.length_b   1.000
_cell.length_c   1.000
_cell.angle_alpha   90.00
_cell.angle_beta   90.00
_cell.angle_gamma   90.00
#
_symmetry.space_group_name_H-M   'P 1'
#
loop_
_entity.id
_entity.type
_entity.pdbx_description
1 polymer ?
#
loop_
_entity_poly.entity_id
_entity_poly.type
_entity_poly.pdbx_seq_one_letter_code
_entity_poly.pdbx_strand_id
1 'polypeptide(L)'
;MKYLTVLALASTALATPLSPPLRCTFGTYRCTTPNTGIEICNVSNQWELVGPCPSGTECSDLPQNGFTLPFCTNKPAKRDTEVETRNGRPGQSPGEKCETPGKYDCFGPYAIQVCDTQNVLQKVGDCPQRSHCDYLNGIPFCVASV
;
A
#
# COMPACT_ATOMS: atom_id res chain seq x y z
N MET A 1 15.60 62.41 -32.10
CA MET A 1 14.80 61.18 -32.27
C MET A 1 15.75 59.99 -32.22
N LYS A 2 15.63 59.11 -31.22
CA LYS A 2 16.43 57.87 -31.14
C LYS A 2 15.57 56.79 -30.49
N TYR A 3 15.03 55.90 -31.32
CA TYR A 3 14.24 54.75 -30.90
C TYR A 3 15.17 53.54 -30.82
N LEU A 4 15.15 52.82 -29.70
CA LEU A 4 15.72 51.47 -29.56
C LEU A 4 14.74 50.64 -28.73
N THR A 5 13.76 50.03 -29.39
CA THR A 5 12.89 49.01 -28.79
C THR A 5 13.58 47.66 -28.90
N VAL A 6 13.95 47.10 -27.75
CA VAL A 6 14.53 45.76 -27.60
C VAL A 6 13.42 44.72 -27.79
N LEU A 7 13.64 43.79 -28.72
CA LEU A 7 12.74 42.67 -29.01
C LEU A 7 13.02 41.53 -28.02
N ALA A 8 12.08 41.26 -27.12
CA ALA A 8 12.17 40.12 -26.19
C ALA A 8 11.62 38.85 -26.86
N LEU A 9 12.47 37.83 -27.02
CA LEU A 9 12.09 36.48 -27.46
C LEU A 9 11.42 35.75 -26.28
N ALA A 10 10.10 35.56 -26.35
CA ALA A 10 9.38 34.73 -25.40
C ALA A 10 9.59 33.25 -25.75
N SER A 11 10.41 32.55 -24.97
CA SER A 11 10.58 31.10 -25.05
C SER A 11 9.31 30.41 -24.54
N THR A 12 8.49 29.86 -25.43
CA THR A 12 7.40 28.97 -25.04
C THR A 12 7.99 27.62 -24.65
N ALA A 13 8.11 27.39 -23.34
CA ALA A 13 8.39 26.05 -22.84
C ALA A 13 7.19 25.15 -23.18
N LEU A 14 7.38 24.27 -24.17
CA LEU A 14 6.44 23.19 -24.46
C LEU A 14 6.46 22.24 -23.26
N ALA A 15 5.49 22.35 -22.37
CA ALA A 15 5.23 21.33 -21.37
C ALA A 15 4.86 20.05 -22.11
N THR A 16 5.82 19.13 -22.25
CA THR A 16 5.57 17.79 -22.76
C THR A 16 4.54 17.12 -21.86
N PRO A 17 3.45 16.54 -22.40
CA PRO A 17 2.52 15.79 -21.58
C PRO A 17 3.31 14.66 -20.92
N LEU A 18 3.46 14.74 -19.59
CA LEU A 18 3.89 13.62 -18.77
C LEU A 18 3.00 12.45 -19.16
N SER A 19 3.63 11.34 -19.54
CA SER A 19 3.00 10.09 -19.94
C SER A 19 1.71 9.83 -19.14
N PRO A 20 0.63 9.34 -19.77
CA PRO A 20 -0.61 9.06 -19.05
C PRO A 20 -0.26 8.28 -17.77
N PRO A 21 -0.78 8.69 -16.59
CA PRO A 21 -0.45 8.04 -15.34
C PRO A 21 -0.71 6.54 -15.53
N LEU A 22 0.27 5.72 -15.20
CA LEU A 22 0.18 4.27 -15.35
C LEU A 22 -1.08 3.80 -14.61
N ARG A 23 -2.18 3.59 -15.34
CA ARG A 23 -3.47 3.23 -14.74
C ARG A 23 -3.34 1.80 -14.27
N CYS A 24 -3.44 1.60 -12.96
CA CYS A 24 -3.37 0.28 -12.36
C CYS A 24 -4.74 -0.40 -12.36
N THR A 25 -4.75 -1.71 -12.17
CA THR A 25 -6.00 -2.48 -12.02
C THR A 25 -6.47 -2.38 -10.58
N PHE A 26 -7.71 -1.93 -10.36
CA PHE A 26 -8.30 -1.78 -9.02
C PHE A 26 -8.06 -3.02 -8.15
N GLY A 27 -7.69 -2.80 -6.89
CA GLY A 27 -7.48 -3.87 -5.91
C GLY A 27 -6.17 -4.64 -6.06
N THR A 28 -5.33 -4.29 -7.04
CA THR A 28 -3.96 -4.82 -7.11
C THR A 28 -3.14 -4.21 -6.00
N TYR A 29 -2.40 -5.04 -5.25
CA TYR A 29 -1.37 -4.58 -4.32
C TYR A 29 0.01 -4.67 -4.98
N ARG A 30 0.90 -3.75 -4.63
CA ARG A 30 2.34 -3.88 -4.93
C ARG A 30 3.19 -3.23 -3.84
N CYS A 31 4.49 -3.48 -3.90
CA CYS A 31 5.46 -2.69 -3.15
C CYS A 31 5.57 -1.27 -3.72
N THR A 32 5.70 -0.29 -2.82
CA THR A 32 6.10 1.07 -3.22
C THR A 32 7.49 1.02 -3.86
N THR A 33 7.90 2.07 -4.58
CA THR A 33 9.31 2.27 -4.95
C THR A 33 9.86 3.38 -4.06
N PRO A 34 10.80 3.14 -3.12
CA PRO A 34 11.82 2.08 -3.10
C PRO A 34 11.58 0.95 -2.07
N ASN A 35 10.46 0.22 -2.13
CA ASN A 35 10.10 -0.95 -1.31
C ASN A 35 9.95 -0.67 0.20
N THR A 36 9.52 0.53 0.56
CA THR A 36 9.34 0.95 1.97
C THR A 36 7.94 0.70 2.52
N GLY A 37 7.01 0.23 1.69
CA GLY A 37 5.62 0.02 2.08
C GLY A 37 4.84 -0.70 0.99
N ILE A 38 3.55 -0.88 1.27
CA ILE A 38 2.60 -1.51 0.36
C ILE A 38 1.60 -0.45 -0.12
N GLU A 39 1.32 -0.47 -1.41
CA GLU A 39 0.30 0.37 -2.02
C GLU A 39 -0.74 -0.47 -2.76
N ILE A 40 -1.97 0.01 -2.78
CA ILE A 40 -3.10 -0.60 -3.46
C ILE A 40 -3.54 0.31 -4.61
N CYS A 41 -4.00 -0.29 -5.70
CA CYS A 41 -4.66 0.44 -6.75
C CYS A 41 -6.09 0.81 -6.36
N ASN A 42 -6.36 2.10 -6.20
CA ASN A 42 -7.66 2.61 -5.79
C ASN A 42 -8.68 2.64 -6.94
N VAL A 43 -9.91 3.06 -6.61
CA VAL A 43 -11.05 3.13 -7.56
C VAL A 43 -10.83 4.11 -8.71
N SER A 44 -9.89 5.06 -8.56
CA SER A 44 -9.48 6.01 -9.59
C SER A 44 -8.33 5.46 -10.47
N ASN A 45 -7.98 4.17 -10.32
CA ASN A 45 -6.85 3.53 -10.98
C ASN A 45 -5.49 4.19 -10.67
N GLN A 46 -5.36 4.73 -9.44
CA GLN A 46 -4.13 5.34 -8.93
C GLN A 46 -3.60 4.53 -7.75
N TRP A 47 -2.27 4.51 -7.60
CA TRP A 47 -1.64 3.88 -6.46
C TRP A 47 -1.81 4.72 -5.20
N GLU A 48 -2.25 4.08 -4.13
CA GLU A 48 -2.50 4.68 -2.83
C GLU A 48 -1.78 3.87 -1.75
N LEU A 49 -1.00 4.56 -0.92
CA LEU A 49 -0.24 3.92 0.15
C LEU A 49 -1.20 3.29 1.17
N VAL A 50 -1.12 1.97 1.34
CA VAL A 50 -1.81 1.25 2.41
C VAL A 50 -1.10 1.47 3.74
N GLY A 51 0.22 1.35 3.74
CA GLY A 51 1.02 1.63 4.92
C GLY A 51 2.51 1.42 4.69
N PRO A 52 3.36 2.06 5.51
CA PRO A 52 4.78 1.77 5.53
C PRO A 52 5.02 0.37 6.12
N CYS A 53 6.09 -0.28 5.65
CA CYS A 53 6.56 -1.49 6.27
C CYS A 53 7.16 -1.18 7.66
N PRO A 54 6.98 -2.07 8.66
CA PRO A 54 7.59 -1.92 9.98
C PRO A 54 9.11 -1.72 9.91
N SER A 55 9.67 -1.03 10.91
CA SER A 55 11.12 -0.82 11.03
C SER A 55 11.90 -2.14 10.93
N GLY A 56 12.92 -2.20 10.06
CA GLY A 56 13.74 -3.40 9.85
C GLY A 56 13.19 -4.39 8.82
N THR A 57 12.01 -4.12 8.24
CA THR A 57 11.44 -4.88 7.13
C THR A 57 11.52 -4.10 5.83
N GLU A 58 11.47 -4.80 4.70
CA GLU A 58 11.31 -4.22 3.37
C GLU A 58 10.18 -4.93 2.63
N CYS A 59 9.51 -4.20 1.74
CA CYS A 59 8.47 -4.80 0.92
C CYS A 59 9.09 -5.69 -0.15
N SER A 60 8.61 -6.93 -0.25
CA SER A 60 9.00 -7.88 -1.29
C SER A 60 7.76 -8.50 -1.92
N ASP A 61 7.75 -8.54 -3.26
CA ASP A 61 6.75 -9.25 -4.04
C ASP A 61 7.06 -10.76 -4.01
N LEU A 62 6.23 -11.53 -3.31
CA LEU A 62 6.41 -12.96 -3.12
C LEU A 62 5.35 -13.77 -3.88
N PRO A 63 5.72 -14.87 -4.55
CA PRO A 63 4.76 -15.75 -5.20
C PRO A 63 3.97 -16.56 -4.16
N GLN A 64 2.65 -16.37 -4.10
CA GLN A 64 1.69 -17.09 -3.26
C GLN A 64 0.57 -17.69 -4.12
N ASN A 65 0.37 -19.01 -4.05
CA ASN A 65 -0.78 -19.69 -4.67
C ASN A 65 -1.01 -19.32 -6.15
N GLY A 66 0.07 -19.07 -6.91
CA GLY A 66 0.01 -18.69 -8.33
C GLY A 66 -0.08 -17.18 -8.60
N PHE A 67 -0.15 -16.34 -7.56
CA PHE A 67 -0.15 -14.88 -7.64
C PHE A 67 1.13 -14.30 -7.04
N THR A 68 1.57 -13.13 -7.51
CA THR A 68 2.66 -12.38 -6.87
C THR A 68 2.06 -11.28 -6.02
N LEU A 69 2.30 -11.30 -4.71
CA LEU A 69 1.70 -10.37 -3.75
C LEU A 69 2.78 -9.71 -2.89
N PRO A 70 2.62 -8.44 -2.50
CA PRO A 70 3.63 -7.73 -1.72
C PRO A 70 3.53 -8.00 -0.21
N PHE A 71 4.66 -8.26 0.43
CA PHE A 71 4.75 -8.48 1.87
C PHE A 71 5.84 -7.62 2.47
N CYS A 72 5.58 -7.06 3.66
CA CYS A 72 6.65 -6.53 4.49
C CYS A 72 7.36 -7.72 5.16
N THR A 73 8.55 -8.03 4.68
CA THR A 73 9.37 -9.12 5.21
C THR A 73 10.64 -8.58 5.84
N ASN A 74 11.09 -9.21 6.92
CA ASN A 74 12.41 -8.93 7.46
C ASN A 74 13.46 -9.23 6.37
N LYS A 75 14.49 -8.38 6.25
CA LYS A 75 15.80 -8.89 5.80
C LYS A 75 16.16 -10.06 6.71
N PRO A 76 16.80 -11.15 6.24
CA PRO A 76 16.97 -12.36 7.05
C PRO A 76 17.52 -12.02 8.45
N ALA A 77 16.72 -12.39 9.46
CA ALA A 77 16.78 -12.09 10.91
C ALA A 77 16.45 -10.62 11.30
N LYS A 78 15.40 -10.32 12.08
CA LYS A 78 14.89 -11.00 13.28
C LYS A 78 13.36 -10.89 13.38
N ARG A 79 12.71 -11.97 13.85
CA ARG A 79 11.48 -11.87 14.67
C ARG A 79 11.78 -10.83 15.74
N ASP A 80 11.06 -9.72 15.78
CA ASP A 80 10.82 -8.89 16.98
C ASP A 80 9.97 -7.68 16.53
N THR A 81 8.66 -7.83 16.37
CA THR A 81 7.74 -6.76 16.77
C THR A 81 6.45 -7.39 17.24
N GLU A 82 6.31 -7.36 18.56
CA GLU A 82 5.09 -7.64 19.30
C GLU A 82 3.92 -6.87 18.68
N VAL A 83 2.97 -7.61 18.12
CA VAL A 83 1.68 -7.05 17.70
C VAL A 83 0.90 -6.90 18.99
N GLU A 84 0.79 -5.67 19.49
CA GLU A 84 -0.03 -5.36 20.67
C GLU A 84 -1.48 -5.76 20.37
N THR A 85 -1.89 -6.93 20.86
CA THR A 85 -3.27 -7.41 20.82
C THR A 85 -4.11 -6.45 21.66
N ARG A 86 -4.84 -5.53 21.01
CA ARG A 86 -5.85 -4.74 21.71
C ARG A 86 -7.10 -5.58 21.94
N ASN A 87 -7.21 -6.01 23.19
CA ASN A 87 -8.39 -6.51 23.90
C ASN A 87 -9.75 -6.36 23.16
N GLY A 88 -10.34 -7.49 22.77
CA GLY A 88 -11.80 -7.69 22.90
C GLY A 88 -12.70 -7.48 21.68
N ARG A 89 -12.22 -7.61 20.43
CA ARG A 89 -13.12 -7.66 19.25
C ARG A 89 -12.93 -8.94 18.42
N PRO A 90 -14.01 -9.51 17.85
CA PRO A 90 -13.92 -10.68 16.98
C PRO A 90 -13.18 -10.33 15.70
N GLY A 91 -12.08 -11.05 15.44
CA GLY A 91 -11.23 -10.90 14.26
C GLY A 91 -9.86 -11.54 14.55
N GLN A 92 -9.25 -12.19 13.56
CA GLN A 92 -7.94 -12.80 13.76
C GLN A 92 -6.88 -11.70 13.87
N SER A 93 -6.03 -11.77 14.90
CA SER A 93 -4.99 -10.79 15.18
C SER A 93 -3.69 -11.13 14.44
N PRO A 94 -2.87 -10.13 14.07
CA PRO A 94 -1.55 -10.41 13.53
C PRO A 94 -0.73 -11.23 14.54
N GLY A 95 0.00 -12.22 14.05
CA GLY A 95 0.64 -13.27 14.85
C GLY A 95 -0.17 -14.56 14.99
N GLU A 96 -1.48 -14.54 14.70
CA GLU A 96 -2.30 -15.76 14.70
C GLU A 96 -2.15 -16.56 13.40
N LYS A 97 -2.50 -17.86 13.47
CA LYS A 97 -2.46 -18.73 12.31
C LYS A 97 -3.59 -18.41 11.32
N CYS A 98 -3.29 -18.49 10.04
CA CYS A 98 -4.23 -18.31 8.94
C CYS A 98 -4.14 -19.44 7.92
N GLU A 99 -5.26 -19.77 7.28
CA GLU A 99 -5.37 -20.96 6.44
C GLU A 99 -4.80 -20.77 5.03
N THR A 100 -4.88 -19.54 4.49
CA THR A 100 -4.59 -19.25 3.09
C THR A 100 -3.52 -18.17 2.96
N PRO A 101 -2.24 -18.55 2.75
CA PRO A 101 -1.17 -17.61 2.44
C PRO A 101 -1.54 -16.68 1.27
N GLY A 102 -1.16 -15.42 1.34
CA GLY A 102 -1.50 -14.39 0.36
C GLY A 102 -2.93 -13.84 0.46
N LYS A 103 -3.76 -14.33 1.36
CA LYS A 103 -5.06 -13.70 1.61
C LYS A 103 -4.86 -12.42 2.43
N TYR A 104 -5.31 -11.29 1.90
CA TYR A 104 -5.45 -10.04 2.65
C TYR A 104 -6.78 -10.03 3.39
N ASP A 105 -6.80 -9.42 4.57
CA ASP A 105 -7.98 -9.29 5.42
C ASP A 105 -7.94 -7.95 6.18
N CYS A 106 -9.08 -7.50 6.68
CA CYS A 106 -9.14 -6.36 7.58
C CYS A 106 -8.72 -6.78 8.99
N PHE A 107 -7.72 -6.10 9.56
CA PHE A 107 -7.40 -6.21 10.98
C PHE A 107 -8.23 -5.20 11.78
N GLY A 108 -9.46 -5.60 12.12
CA GLY A 108 -10.45 -4.69 12.67
C GLY A 108 -10.74 -3.52 11.71
N PRO A 109 -11.26 -2.39 12.21
CA PRO A 109 -11.57 -1.25 11.35
C PRO A 109 -10.36 -0.37 11.04
N TYR A 110 -9.15 -0.68 11.53
CA TYR A 110 -8.05 0.30 11.52
C TYR A 110 -6.87 -0.11 10.66
N ALA A 111 -6.81 -1.33 10.15
CA ALA A 111 -5.63 -1.82 9.46
C ALA A 111 -5.98 -2.93 8.47
N ILE A 112 -5.07 -3.15 7.55
CA ILE A 112 -5.07 -4.32 6.65
C ILE A 112 -3.97 -5.27 7.12
N GLN A 113 -4.23 -6.57 7.04
CA GLN A 113 -3.28 -7.64 7.31
C GLN A 113 -3.24 -8.64 6.15
N VAL A 114 -2.20 -9.45 6.07
CA VAL A 114 -2.02 -10.50 5.08
C VAL A 114 -1.52 -11.78 5.73
N CYS A 115 -2.02 -12.94 5.28
CA CYS A 115 -1.48 -14.23 5.68
C CYS A 115 -0.13 -14.48 4.98
N ASP A 116 0.96 -14.66 5.72
CA ASP A 116 2.29 -14.90 5.16
C ASP A 116 2.51 -16.37 4.73
N THR A 117 3.71 -16.64 4.19
CA THR A 117 4.16 -17.99 3.76
C THR A 117 4.30 -18.99 4.90
N GLN A 118 4.32 -18.54 6.15
CA GLN A 118 4.41 -19.36 7.35
C GLN A 118 3.02 -19.61 7.96
N ASN A 119 1.96 -19.22 7.25
CA ASN A 119 0.57 -19.28 7.72
C ASN A 119 0.35 -18.42 8.96
N VAL A 120 1.01 -17.27 9.05
CA VAL A 120 0.85 -16.30 10.14
C VAL A 120 0.32 -14.97 9.60
N LEU A 121 -0.65 -14.37 10.29
CA LEU A 121 -1.16 -13.06 9.92
C LEU A 121 -0.13 -11.97 10.22
N GLN A 122 0.17 -11.16 9.23
CA GLN A 122 1.09 -10.02 9.34
C GLN A 122 0.33 -8.73 9.08
N LYS A 123 0.44 -7.75 9.96
CA LYS A 123 -0.13 -6.42 9.74
C LYS A 123 0.64 -5.74 8.61
N VAL A 124 -0.10 -5.25 7.62
CA VAL A 124 0.45 -4.62 6.41
C VAL A 124 0.51 -3.10 6.56
N GLY A 125 -0.54 -2.50 7.11
CA GLY A 125 -0.62 -1.04 7.23
C GLY A 125 -1.83 -0.60 8.02
N ASP A 126 -1.70 0.55 8.67
CA ASP A 126 -2.81 1.25 9.31
C ASP A 126 -3.57 2.07 8.28
N CYS A 127 -4.89 2.03 8.35
CA CYS A 127 -5.72 2.94 7.59
C CYS A 127 -5.48 4.39 8.01
N PRO A 128 -5.39 5.33 7.06
CA PRO A 128 -5.21 6.76 7.33
C PRO A 128 -6.22 7.33 8.33
N GLN A 129 -5.90 8.48 8.92
CA GLN A 129 -6.83 9.18 9.80
C GLN A 129 -8.17 9.44 9.09
N ARG A 130 -9.28 9.25 9.82
CA ARG A 130 -10.66 9.33 9.29
C ARG A 130 -10.95 8.35 8.15
N SER A 131 -10.30 7.19 8.15
CA SER A 131 -10.68 6.06 7.32
C SER A 131 -10.78 4.79 8.17
N HIS A 132 -11.42 3.77 7.61
CA HIS A 132 -11.49 2.44 8.21
C HIS A 132 -11.31 1.36 7.17
N CYS A 133 -10.86 0.18 7.58
CA CYS A 133 -10.82 -0.98 6.70
C CYS A 133 -12.23 -1.49 6.46
N ASP A 134 -12.59 -1.65 5.19
CA ASP A 134 -13.82 -2.28 4.73
C ASP A 134 -13.56 -3.07 3.44
N TYR A 135 -14.53 -3.84 2.98
CA TYR A 135 -14.42 -4.69 1.80
C TYR A 135 -15.09 -4.07 0.59
N LEU A 136 -14.28 -3.64 -0.39
CA LEU A 136 -14.76 -3.25 -1.70
C LEU A 136 -14.59 -4.43 -2.66
N ASN A 137 -15.70 -5.02 -3.12
CA ASN A 137 -15.71 -6.21 -3.98
C ASN A 137 -14.93 -7.40 -3.40
N GLY A 138 -14.97 -7.58 -2.08
CA GLY A 138 -14.23 -8.66 -1.39
C GLY A 138 -12.73 -8.38 -1.21
N ILE A 139 -12.26 -7.18 -1.56
CA ILE A 139 -10.87 -6.75 -1.36
C ILE A 139 -10.83 -5.78 -0.17
N PRO A 140 -10.01 -6.03 0.87
CA PRO A 140 -9.90 -5.13 2.01
C PRO A 140 -9.25 -3.81 1.60
N PHE A 141 -9.90 -2.69 1.90
CA PHE A 141 -9.50 -1.35 1.45
C PHE A 141 -9.79 -0.34 2.56
N CYS A 142 -8.94 0.69 2.69
CA CYS A 142 -9.20 1.78 3.62
C CYS A 142 -10.17 2.79 3.01
N VAL A 143 -11.42 2.78 3.45
CA VAL A 143 -12.48 3.67 2.99
C VAL A 143 -12.61 4.87 3.93
N ALA A 144 -12.89 6.05 3.39
CA ALA A 144 -13.10 7.25 4.20
C ALA A 144 -14.33 7.09 5.12
N SER A 145 -14.16 7.44 6.39
CA SER A 145 -15.25 7.55 7.35
C SER A 145 -15.89 8.93 7.21
N VAL A 146 -17.14 8.97 6.78
CA VAL A 146 -17.96 10.19 6.71
C VAL A 146 -18.37 10.70 8.08
#